data_AF-A0AAU7EIC2-F1
#
_entry.id   AF-A0AAU7EIC2-F1
#
_cell.length_a   1.000
_cell.length_b   1.000
_cell.length_c   1.000
_cell.angle_alpha   90.00
_cell.angle_beta   90.00
_cell.angle_gamma   90.00
#
_symmetry.space_group_name_H-M   'P 1'
#
loop_
_entity.id
_entity.type
_entity.pdbx_description
1 polymer ?
#
loop_
_entity_poly.entity_id
_entity_poly.type
_entity_poly.pdbx_seq_one_letter_code
_entity_poly.pdbx_strand_id
1 'polypeptide(L)'
;MNNQLYEQENLIYRNDSAFNYLLNNAESIQYNQFQEIDIFEDGTSSYIQKKNWGFYDVLVCKTNFRNDTISKIVLVGQLTNSKNSLALYVTNYDKPLKLSGKTNISGQIKIPNGLTELAYINGNKGNTIVLKGEQSKSGDILPKIEKNIFIDISKYTPITLDTFDENPVIINSFDETTRVINLSDMKELSNITCKGNIVLSSNNELKITNTAKLTDVIVSAPTVHIMPGFKGNIQIIAKDSVNIEEHVSLLYPSSIYIKNDNGKASIIINDYSTIAGGIVIDGDTYAGVLNRSLIIHEKATVIGNVYCYGRTQLEGKVIGSICTDKFFLKTKSSNYENVILNGTINRDSLPKDFVELPLFINNFNERKYAVIKKF
;
A
#
# COMPACT_ATOMS: atom_id res chain seq x y z
N MET A 1 2.26 45.30 16.69
CA MET A 1 3.14 44.12 16.63
C MET A 1 2.63 42.99 17.52
N ASN A 2 2.41 43.19 18.83
CA ASN A 2 1.94 42.12 19.73
C ASN A 2 0.54 41.55 19.39
N ASN A 3 -0.43 42.38 19.00
CA ASN A 3 -1.78 41.86 18.67
C ASN A 3 -1.79 41.01 17.40
N GLN A 4 -1.02 41.38 16.37
CA GLN A 4 -0.95 40.56 15.14
C GLN A 4 -0.29 39.20 15.38
N LEU A 5 0.77 39.19 16.20
CA LEU A 5 1.42 37.94 16.60
C LEU A 5 0.46 37.05 17.40
N TYR A 6 -0.29 37.64 18.35
CA TYR A 6 -1.29 36.93 19.14
C TYR A 6 -2.41 36.34 18.28
N GLU A 7 -2.95 37.10 17.33
CA GLU A 7 -3.97 36.60 16.39
C GLU A 7 -3.44 35.45 15.53
N GLN A 8 -2.18 35.53 15.07
CA GLN A 8 -1.55 34.46 14.30
C GLN A 8 -1.33 33.20 15.13
N GLU A 9 -0.83 33.32 16.36
CA GLU A 9 -0.66 32.18 17.29
C GLU A 9 -2.00 31.53 17.63
N ASN A 10 -3.03 32.34 17.87
CA ASN A 10 -4.39 31.87 18.12
C ASN A 10 -4.93 31.09 16.91
N LEU A 11 -4.72 31.58 15.68
CA LEU A 11 -5.14 30.91 14.46
C LEU A 11 -4.46 29.55 14.27
N ILE A 12 -3.15 29.45 14.56
CA ILE A 12 -2.40 28.19 14.52
C ILE A 12 -2.94 27.22 15.58
N TYR A 13 -3.11 27.68 16.81
CA TYR A 13 -3.64 26.87 17.92
C TYR A 13 -5.04 26.31 17.59
N ARG A 14 -5.89 27.12 16.95
CA ARG A 14 -7.21 26.68 16.49
C ARG A 14 -7.12 25.60 15.42
N ASN A 15 -6.27 25.80 14.42
CA ASN A 15 -6.07 24.82 13.37
C ASN A 15 -5.51 23.50 13.91
N ASP A 16 -4.57 23.56 14.85
CA ASP A 16 -4.04 22.36 15.50
C ASP A 16 -5.10 21.63 16.32
N SER A 17 -5.95 22.36 17.04
CA SER A 17 -7.07 21.79 17.79
C SER A 17 -8.08 21.13 16.85
N ALA A 18 -8.41 21.78 15.73
CA ALA A 18 -9.28 21.25 14.68
C ALA A 18 -8.72 20.03 13.97
N PHE A 19 -7.44 20.05 13.69
CA PHE A 19 -6.76 18.91 13.13
C PHE A 19 -6.74 17.72 14.10
N ASN A 20 -6.49 17.96 15.39
CA ASN A 20 -6.53 16.90 16.40
C ASN A 20 -7.94 16.32 16.55
N TYR A 21 -8.98 17.16 16.53
CA TYR A 21 -10.36 16.69 16.46
C TYR A 21 -10.60 15.82 15.23
N LEU A 22 -10.21 16.28 14.05
CA LEU A 22 -10.34 15.54 12.79
C LEU A 22 -9.61 14.20 12.83
N LEU A 23 -8.37 14.16 13.33
CA LEU A 23 -7.55 12.94 13.39
C LEU A 23 -8.18 11.86 14.28
N ASN A 24 -8.81 12.24 15.40
CA ASN A 24 -9.47 11.29 16.31
C ASN A 24 -10.88 10.89 15.85
N ASN A 25 -11.53 11.71 15.02
CA ASN A 25 -12.90 11.47 14.54
C ASN A 25 -12.97 11.14 13.04
N ALA A 26 -11.84 10.86 12.38
CA ALA A 26 -11.78 10.74 10.92
C ALA A 26 -12.72 9.67 10.34
N GLU A 27 -13.12 8.65 11.10
CA GLU A 27 -14.07 7.64 10.62
C GLU A 27 -15.48 8.18 10.36
N SER A 28 -15.96 9.08 11.23
CA SER A 28 -17.32 9.65 11.10
C SER A 28 -17.41 10.72 10.01
N ILE A 29 -16.27 11.20 9.52
CA ILE A 29 -16.22 12.18 8.44
C ILE A 29 -16.53 11.52 7.10
N GLN A 30 -17.47 12.07 6.35
CA GLN A 30 -17.79 11.60 5.00
C GLN A 30 -16.66 11.96 4.02
N TYR A 31 -16.44 11.11 3.02
CA TYR A 31 -15.40 11.36 2.02
C TYR A 31 -15.78 12.53 1.10
N ASN A 32 -14.77 13.33 0.76
CA ASN A 32 -14.83 14.41 -0.24
C ASN A 32 -15.86 15.51 0.05
N GLN A 33 -16.30 15.65 1.30
CA GLN A 33 -17.18 16.72 1.75
C GLN A 33 -16.46 17.59 2.78
N PHE A 34 -16.59 18.90 2.63
CA PHE A 34 -16.17 19.83 3.66
C PHE A 34 -17.22 19.87 4.76
N GLN A 35 -16.77 19.76 6.00
CA GLN A 35 -17.58 20.00 7.18
C GLN A 35 -17.00 21.20 7.92
N GLU A 36 -17.86 22.14 8.26
CA GLU A 36 -17.52 23.26 9.13
C GLU A 36 -17.65 22.82 10.59
N ILE A 37 -16.65 23.13 11.40
CA ILE A 37 -16.64 22.88 12.84
C ILE A 37 -16.18 24.13 13.58
N ASP A 38 -16.87 24.47 14.65
CA ASP A 38 -16.39 25.42 15.63
C ASP A 38 -16.14 24.65 16.93
N ILE A 39 -14.87 24.53 17.30
CA ILE A 39 -14.43 23.70 18.42
C ILE A 39 -14.52 24.46 19.74
N PHE A 40 -14.47 25.79 19.67
CA PHE A 40 -14.45 26.66 20.82
C PHE A 40 -15.80 27.36 21.05
N GLU A 41 -16.74 27.19 20.11
CA GLU A 41 -18.09 27.76 20.14
C GLU A 41 -18.07 29.29 20.26
N ASP A 42 -17.08 29.93 19.64
CA ASP A 42 -16.83 31.38 19.70
C ASP A 42 -17.01 32.09 18.35
N GLY A 43 -17.54 31.38 17.36
CA GLY A 43 -17.86 31.88 16.03
C GLY A 43 -16.72 31.79 15.03
N THR A 44 -15.55 31.27 15.39
CA THR A 44 -14.42 31.05 14.45
C THR A 44 -14.34 29.60 14.01
N SER A 45 -14.83 29.32 12.80
CA SER A 45 -14.88 27.97 12.27
C SER A 45 -13.60 27.48 11.61
N SER A 46 -13.41 26.16 11.64
CA SER A 46 -12.46 25.42 10.82
C SER A 46 -13.21 24.52 9.85
N TYR A 47 -12.66 24.36 8.65
CA TYR A 47 -13.16 23.48 7.62
C TYR A 47 -12.31 22.22 7.57
N ILE A 48 -12.95 21.08 7.79
CA ILE A 48 -12.30 19.77 7.78
C ILE A 48 -12.81 18.92 6.62
N GLN A 49 -11.93 18.09 6.05
CA GLN A 49 -12.28 17.18 4.97
C GLN A 49 -11.40 15.93 5.04
N LYS A 50 -12.01 14.78 4.69
CA LYS A 50 -11.30 13.53 4.44
C LYS A 50 -11.41 13.16 2.96
N LYS A 51 -10.28 12.97 2.28
CA LYS A 51 -10.22 12.51 0.89
C LYS A 51 -9.70 11.07 0.84
N ASN A 52 -10.25 10.25 -0.04
CA ASN A 52 -9.66 8.93 -0.32
C ASN A 52 -8.44 9.11 -1.23
N TRP A 53 -7.33 8.46 -0.89
CA TRP A 53 -6.11 8.47 -1.71
C TRP A 53 -5.52 7.07 -1.82
N GLY A 54 -6.27 6.16 -2.44
CA GLY A 54 -5.88 4.77 -2.64
C GLY A 54 -5.96 3.98 -1.34
N PHE A 55 -4.82 3.47 -0.86
CA PHE A 55 -4.72 2.75 0.40
C PHE A 55 -4.85 3.64 1.63
N TYR A 56 -4.58 4.93 1.47
CA TYR A 56 -4.49 5.90 2.54
C TYR A 56 -5.60 6.94 2.41
N ASP A 57 -5.75 7.73 3.46
CA ASP A 57 -6.68 8.85 3.45
C ASP A 57 -5.88 10.15 3.62
N VAL A 58 -6.36 11.22 3.01
CA VAL A 58 -5.80 12.56 3.18
C VAL A 58 -6.75 13.37 4.04
N LEU A 59 -6.24 13.89 5.15
CA LEU A 59 -6.98 14.79 6.03
C LEU A 59 -6.56 16.22 5.73
N VAL A 60 -7.54 17.07 5.41
CA VAL A 60 -7.37 18.50 5.16
C VAL A 60 -8.08 19.25 6.27
N CYS A 61 -7.37 20.15 6.95
CA CYS A 61 -7.94 21.05 7.95
C CYS A 61 -7.54 22.48 7.64
N LYS A 62 -8.51 23.37 7.46
CA LYS A 62 -8.31 24.80 7.24
C LYS A 62 -8.97 25.60 8.33
N THR A 63 -8.31 26.64 8.80
CA THR A 63 -8.93 27.63 9.68
C THR A 63 -8.75 28.99 9.04
N ASN A 64 -9.87 29.67 8.82
CA ASN A 64 -9.90 30.97 8.17
C ASN A 64 -10.22 32.02 9.22
N PHE A 65 -9.44 33.10 9.27
CA PHE A 65 -9.76 34.26 10.08
C PHE A 65 -9.44 35.53 9.30
N ARG A 66 -10.48 36.31 8.98
CA ARG A 66 -10.39 37.50 8.12
C ARG A 66 -9.75 37.15 6.76
N ASN A 67 -8.54 37.65 6.48
CA ASN A 67 -7.82 37.45 5.22
C ASN A 67 -6.71 36.39 5.33
N ASP A 68 -6.54 35.76 6.50
CA ASP A 68 -5.51 34.75 6.74
C ASP A 68 -6.13 33.35 6.82
N THR A 69 -5.42 32.37 6.26
CA THR A 69 -5.79 30.95 6.28
C THR A 69 -4.59 30.12 6.74
N ILE A 70 -4.80 29.28 7.74
CA ILE A 70 -3.87 28.20 8.10
C ILE A 70 -4.42 26.88 7.59
N SER A 71 -3.59 26.13 6.87
CA SER A 71 -3.93 24.82 6.32
C SER A 71 -2.97 23.76 6.85
N LYS A 72 -3.52 22.61 7.26
CA LYS A 72 -2.77 21.43 7.65
C LYS A 72 -3.29 20.24 6.88
N ILE A 73 -2.41 19.65 6.07
CA ILE A 73 -2.75 18.56 5.16
C ILE A 73 -1.80 17.40 5.40
N VAL A 74 -2.37 16.22 5.64
CA VAL A 74 -1.58 15.04 5.98
C VAL A 74 -2.13 13.81 5.28
N LEU A 75 -1.23 12.88 4.98
CA LEU A 75 -1.56 11.50 4.67
C LEU A 75 -1.67 10.72 5.97
N VAL A 76 -2.75 9.97 6.15
CA VAL A 76 -2.95 9.08 7.30
C VAL A 76 -3.15 7.65 6.86
N GLY A 77 -2.70 6.72 7.69
CA GLY A 77 -3.11 5.32 7.67
C GLY A 77 -3.75 4.95 9.00
N GLN A 78 -4.21 3.71 9.14
CA GLN A 78 -4.81 3.27 10.39
C GLN A 78 -3.79 2.59 11.28
N LEU A 79 -3.93 2.80 12.60
CA LEU A 79 -3.15 2.09 13.59
C LEU A 79 -3.75 0.70 13.82
N THR A 80 -2.98 -0.32 13.51
CA THR A 80 -3.21 -1.70 13.93
C THR A 80 -2.59 -1.89 15.31
N ASN A 81 -3.38 -2.38 16.27
CA ASN A 81 -2.90 -2.59 17.62
C ASN A 81 -1.80 -3.66 17.59
N SER A 82 -0.59 -3.27 18.01
CA SER A 82 0.66 -4.04 17.95
C SER A 82 0.69 -5.36 18.74
N LYS A 83 -0.41 -5.72 19.41
CA LYS A 83 -0.46 -6.95 20.23
C LYS A 83 -0.46 -8.25 19.42
N ASN A 84 -0.84 -8.23 18.14
CA ASN A 84 -0.68 -9.38 17.26
C ASN A 84 0.35 -9.09 16.17
N SER A 85 1.57 -9.56 16.40
CA SER A 85 2.68 -9.56 15.45
C SER A 85 2.51 -10.65 14.38
N LEU A 86 1.31 -10.75 13.75
CA LEU A 86 1.05 -11.71 12.70
C LEU A 86 2.08 -11.52 11.57
N ALA A 87 2.98 -12.48 11.42
CA ALA A 87 3.98 -12.51 10.36
C ALA A 87 3.46 -13.26 9.15
N LEU A 88 2.78 -14.38 9.38
CA LEU A 88 2.38 -15.29 8.32
C LEU A 88 0.97 -15.83 8.56
N TYR A 89 0.10 -15.67 7.57
CA TYR A 89 -1.17 -16.39 7.44
C TYR A 89 -1.24 -17.15 6.12
N VAL A 90 -1.64 -18.42 6.17
CA VAL A 90 -1.94 -19.25 4.98
C VAL A 90 -3.28 -19.94 5.17
N THR A 91 -4.18 -19.91 4.18
CA THR A 91 -5.49 -20.57 4.27
C THR A 91 -5.35 -22.09 4.47
N ASN A 92 -6.13 -22.65 5.41
CA ASN A 92 -6.13 -24.08 5.69
C ASN A 92 -6.96 -24.87 4.65
N TYR A 93 -6.26 -25.53 3.72
CA TYR A 93 -6.86 -26.51 2.79
C TYR A 93 -6.46 -27.95 3.14
N ASP A 94 -6.19 -28.22 4.42
CA ASP A 94 -5.69 -29.50 4.94
C ASP A 94 -4.39 -29.99 4.27
N LYS A 95 -3.64 -29.04 3.69
CA LYS A 95 -2.30 -29.26 3.12
C LYS A 95 -1.28 -28.51 3.96
N PRO A 96 -0.35 -29.21 4.65
CA PRO A 96 0.63 -28.56 5.51
C PRO A 96 1.55 -27.63 4.70
N LEU A 97 2.02 -26.56 5.35
CA LEU A 97 3.03 -25.67 4.77
C LEU A 97 4.41 -26.31 4.92
N LYS A 98 5.11 -26.47 3.80
CA LYS A 98 6.45 -27.07 3.76
C LYS A 98 7.53 -25.99 3.67
N LEU A 99 8.59 -26.15 4.44
CA LEU A 99 9.74 -25.25 4.44
C LEU A 99 11.00 -25.97 3.98
N SER A 100 11.83 -25.28 3.20
CA SER A 100 13.07 -25.82 2.65
C SER A 100 14.19 -24.76 2.58
N GLY A 101 15.44 -25.22 2.48
CA GLY A 101 16.61 -24.36 2.34
C GLY A 101 16.83 -23.47 3.57
N LYS A 102 17.18 -22.20 3.34
CA LYS A 102 17.43 -21.20 4.38
C LYS A 102 16.18 -20.33 4.59
N THR A 103 15.21 -20.85 5.32
CA THR A 103 13.92 -20.15 5.56
C THR A 103 13.84 -19.61 6.98
N ASN A 104 13.45 -18.35 7.13
CA ASN A 104 13.31 -17.70 8.44
C ASN A 104 11.96 -16.98 8.55
N ILE A 105 11.19 -17.29 9.60
CA ILE A 105 9.89 -16.69 9.88
C ILE A 105 9.90 -16.20 11.33
N SER A 106 9.74 -14.90 11.55
CA SER A 106 9.70 -14.26 12.88
C SER A 106 8.43 -13.43 13.06
N GLY A 107 7.68 -13.72 14.13
CA GLY A 107 6.36 -13.21 14.49
C GLY A 107 5.32 -14.34 14.60
N GLN A 108 4.06 -14.02 14.88
CA GLN A 108 2.98 -15.00 14.99
C GLN A 108 2.69 -15.67 13.64
N ILE A 109 2.48 -17.00 13.67
CA ILE A 109 2.31 -17.85 12.49
C ILE A 109 0.95 -18.56 12.56
N LYS A 110 0.12 -18.36 11.54
CA LYS A 110 -1.17 -19.02 11.34
C LYS A 110 -1.15 -19.81 10.03
N ILE A 111 -1.11 -21.13 10.11
CA ILE A 111 -0.86 -22.00 8.95
C ILE A 111 -1.76 -23.24 8.97
N PRO A 112 -1.93 -23.91 7.81
CA PRO A 112 -2.67 -25.16 7.72
C PRO A 112 -2.20 -26.16 8.77
N ASN A 113 -3.13 -26.84 9.41
CA ASN A 113 -2.87 -27.82 10.48
C ASN A 113 -2.11 -27.29 11.72
N GLY A 114 -1.75 -26.01 11.75
CA GLY A 114 -1.03 -25.37 12.85
C GLY A 114 0.46 -25.71 12.97
N LEU A 115 1.02 -26.49 12.05
CA LEU A 115 2.42 -26.93 12.07
C LEU A 115 3.01 -26.98 10.65
N THR A 116 4.28 -26.64 10.53
CA THR A 116 5.04 -26.76 9.27
C THR A 116 5.70 -28.12 9.10
N GLU A 117 5.89 -28.54 7.86
CA GLU A 117 6.70 -29.72 7.49
C GLU A 117 8.03 -29.32 6.84
N LEU A 118 8.98 -30.25 6.80
CA LEU A 118 10.23 -30.07 6.06
C LEU A 118 10.11 -30.64 4.65
N ALA A 119 10.63 -29.92 3.66
CA ALA A 119 10.84 -30.44 2.31
C ALA A 119 12.33 -30.36 1.94
N TYR A 120 12.79 -31.32 1.14
CA TYR A 120 14.14 -31.36 0.59
C TYR A 120 14.06 -31.21 -0.93
N ILE A 121 14.33 -30.01 -1.41
CA ILE A 121 14.17 -29.64 -2.83
C ILE A 121 15.55 -29.43 -3.46
N ASN A 122 15.70 -29.85 -4.72
CA ASN A 122 16.90 -29.66 -5.55
C ASN A 122 18.20 -30.23 -4.95
N GLY A 123 18.13 -31.30 -4.16
CA GLY A 123 19.33 -31.96 -3.61
C GLY A 123 20.07 -31.13 -2.56
N ASN A 124 19.42 -30.11 -1.97
CA ASN A 124 19.99 -29.36 -0.84
C ASN A 124 20.33 -30.31 0.30
N LYS A 125 21.62 -30.34 0.68
CA LYS A 125 22.17 -31.26 1.71
C LYS A 125 21.81 -30.87 3.16
N GLY A 126 20.90 -29.91 3.35
CA GLY A 126 20.42 -29.51 4.67
C GLY A 126 19.45 -28.35 4.59
N ASN A 127 18.55 -28.27 5.59
CA ASN A 127 17.64 -27.16 5.80
C ASN A 127 18.11 -26.35 7.02
N THR A 128 18.08 -25.03 6.93
CA THR A 128 18.26 -24.11 8.06
C THR A 128 16.95 -23.35 8.25
N ILE A 129 16.04 -23.94 9.03
CA ILE A 129 14.72 -23.37 9.29
C ILE A 129 14.74 -22.69 10.65
N VAL A 130 14.38 -21.41 10.69
CA VAL A 130 14.25 -20.61 11.91
C VAL A 130 12.81 -20.13 12.02
N LEU A 131 12.08 -20.63 13.01
CA LEU A 131 10.73 -20.17 13.33
C LEU A 131 10.76 -19.52 14.71
N LYS A 132 10.42 -18.24 14.79
CA LYS A 132 10.33 -17.48 16.04
C LYS A 132 8.92 -16.93 16.20
N GLY A 133 8.15 -17.51 17.10
CA GLY A 133 6.77 -17.10 17.37
C GLY A 133 5.85 -18.29 17.52
N GLU A 134 4.64 -18.05 18.01
CA GLU A 134 3.63 -19.08 18.19
C GLU A 134 3.07 -19.53 16.85
N GLN A 135 3.04 -20.85 16.64
CA GLN A 135 2.35 -21.48 15.52
C GLN A 135 0.96 -21.91 15.95
N SER A 136 -0.04 -21.58 15.14
CA SER A 136 -1.44 -21.90 15.39
C SER A 136 -2.15 -22.25 14.08
N LYS A 137 -3.26 -22.98 14.18
CA LYS A 137 -4.07 -23.36 13.01
C LYS A 137 -4.71 -22.11 12.41
N SER A 138 -4.60 -21.95 11.08
CA SER A 138 -5.35 -20.94 10.33
C SER A 138 -6.79 -21.36 10.05
N GLY A 139 -7.62 -20.42 9.59
CA GLY A 139 -8.96 -20.72 9.11
C GLY A 139 -8.96 -21.23 7.67
N ASP A 140 -10.09 -21.80 7.27
CA ASP A 140 -10.27 -22.42 5.94
C ASP A 140 -10.61 -21.38 4.85
N ILE A 141 -10.67 -20.09 5.23
CA ILE A 141 -10.91 -18.95 4.34
C ILE A 141 -9.85 -17.88 4.63
N LEU A 142 -9.33 -17.22 3.59
CA LEU A 142 -8.46 -16.06 3.75
C LEU A 142 -9.26 -14.89 4.35
N PRO A 143 -8.76 -14.18 5.37
CA PRO A 143 -9.48 -13.05 5.97
C PRO A 143 -9.81 -12.00 4.91
N LYS A 144 -11.11 -11.70 4.75
CA LYS A 144 -11.57 -10.73 3.75
C LYS A 144 -11.06 -9.32 4.10
N ILE A 145 -10.62 -8.58 3.09
CA ILE A 145 -10.32 -7.15 3.26
C ILE A 145 -11.61 -6.34 3.29
N GLU A 146 -11.67 -5.33 4.16
CA GLU A 146 -12.87 -4.50 4.37
C GLU A 146 -12.73 -3.11 3.74
N LYS A 147 -11.49 -2.67 3.44
CA LYS A 147 -11.25 -1.40 2.76
C LYS A 147 -11.50 -1.55 1.26
N ASN A 148 -12.43 -0.76 0.74
CA ASN A 148 -12.60 -0.60 -0.69
C ASN A 148 -11.47 0.30 -1.23
N ILE A 149 -10.48 -0.31 -1.89
CA ILE A 149 -9.35 0.38 -2.51
C ILE A 149 -9.73 0.67 -3.96
N PHE A 150 -10.09 1.91 -4.25
CA PHE A 150 -10.35 2.38 -5.60
C PHE A 150 -10.14 3.88 -5.65
N ILE A 151 -9.94 4.40 -6.86
CA ILE A 151 -9.99 5.83 -7.12
C ILE A 151 -11.06 6.08 -8.18
N ASP A 152 -12.14 6.77 -7.78
CA ASP A 152 -13.18 7.18 -8.71
C ASP A 152 -12.69 8.40 -9.49
N ILE A 153 -12.17 8.14 -10.70
CA ILE A 153 -11.72 9.20 -11.60
C ILE A 153 -12.84 9.74 -12.52
N SER A 154 -14.04 9.16 -12.48
CA SER A 154 -15.12 9.46 -13.44
C SER A 154 -15.62 10.92 -13.36
N LYS A 155 -15.39 11.57 -12.21
CA LYS A 155 -15.84 12.93 -11.92
C LYS A 155 -14.85 14.01 -12.38
N TYR A 156 -13.66 13.63 -12.82
CA TYR A 156 -12.63 14.58 -13.24
C TYR A 156 -12.52 14.61 -14.76
N THR A 157 -12.26 15.80 -15.30
CA THR A 157 -11.92 15.95 -16.71
C THR A 157 -10.44 15.60 -16.91
N PRO A 158 -10.10 14.53 -17.66
CA PRO A 158 -8.72 14.14 -17.86
C PRO A 158 -7.97 15.15 -18.75
N ILE A 159 -6.69 15.38 -18.44
CA ILE A 159 -5.78 16.24 -19.19
C ILE A 159 -4.81 15.35 -19.99
N THR A 160 -4.55 15.65 -21.26
CA THR A 160 -3.57 14.93 -22.08
C THR A 160 -2.18 15.57 -22.03
N LEU A 161 -1.11 14.77 -22.12
CA LEU A 161 0.26 15.30 -22.04
C LEU A 161 0.72 16.09 -23.27
N ASP A 162 0.02 16.01 -24.40
CA ASP A 162 0.32 16.81 -25.61
C ASP A 162 0.28 18.33 -25.38
N THR A 163 -0.27 18.74 -24.23
CA THR A 163 -0.37 20.13 -23.78
C THR A 163 0.83 20.62 -22.98
N PHE A 164 1.86 19.79 -22.74
CA PHE A 164 3.00 20.13 -21.89
C PHE A 164 4.32 20.26 -22.66
N ASP A 165 5.22 21.09 -22.11
CA ASP A 165 6.58 21.31 -22.61
C ASP A 165 7.45 20.05 -22.56
N GLU A 166 8.62 20.10 -23.22
CA GLU A 166 9.67 19.11 -23.03
C GLU A 166 10.05 19.01 -21.53
N ASN A 167 9.88 17.82 -20.96
CA ASN A 167 10.11 17.50 -19.54
C ASN A 167 9.15 18.21 -18.55
N PRO A 168 7.85 17.87 -18.56
CA PRO A 168 6.86 18.58 -17.76
C PRO A 168 7.14 18.50 -16.26
N VAL A 169 6.94 19.60 -15.55
CA VAL A 169 6.91 19.64 -14.08
C VAL A 169 5.50 19.97 -13.61
N ILE A 170 4.80 18.96 -13.11
CA ILE A 170 3.40 19.04 -12.69
C ILE A 170 3.32 18.84 -11.19
N ILE A 171 2.98 19.90 -10.47
CA ILE A 171 2.80 19.88 -9.02
C ILE A 171 1.35 20.25 -8.74
N ASN A 172 0.65 19.41 -7.98
CA ASN A 172 -0.72 19.68 -7.55
C ASN A 172 -0.82 19.45 -6.05
N SER A 173 -1.18 20.48 -5.29
CA SER A 173 -1.37 20.36 -3.85
C SER A 173 -2.56 19.46 -3.53
N PHE A 174 -2.51 18.76 -2.39
CA PHE A 174 -3.67 18.06 -1.84
C PHE A 174 -4.78 19.01 -1.37
N ASP A 175 -4.49 20.31 -1.35
CA ASP A 175 -5.52 21.32 -1.14
C ASP A 175 -6.41 21.56 -2.36
N GLU A 176 -5.87 21.29 -3.55
CA GLU A 176 -6.55 21.49 -4.83
C GLU A 176 -7.45 20.31 -5.20
N THR A 177 -8.24 20.49 -6.25
CA THR A 177 -8.95 19.39 -6.93
C THR A 177 -7.93 18.44 -7.55
N THR A 178 -8.20 17.14 -7.46
CA THR A 178 -7.34 16.10 -8.05
C THR A 178 -7.21 16.30 -9.55
N ARG A 179 -5.97 16.28 -10.04
CA ARG A 179 -5.68 16.32 -11.49
C ARG A 179 -5.55 14.90 -12.01
N VAL A 180 -6.34 14.57 -13.04
CA VAL A 180 -6.23 13.29 -13.74
C VAL A 180 -5.52 13.54 -15.06
N ILE A 181 -4.39 12.87 -15.28
CA ILE A 181 -3.63 12.93 -16.53
C ILE A 181 -3.90 11.63 -17.28
N ASN A 182 -4.48 11.75 -18.48
CA ASN A 182 -4.71 10.62 -19.37
C ASN A 182 -3.44 10.32 -20.16
N LEU A 183 -2.96 9.08 -20.02
CA LEU A 183 -1.76 8.55 -20.65
C LEU A 183 -2.08 7.45 -21.67
N SER A 184 -3.34 7.30 -22.10
CA SER A 184 -3.76 6.20 -22.96
C SER A 184 -3.04 6.17 -24.32
N ASP A 185 -2.61 7.32 -24.83
CA ASP A 185 -1.88 7.44 -26.10
C ASP A 185 -0.37 7.26 -25.96
N MET A 186 0.13 7.06 -24.72
CA MET A 186 1.54 6.83 -24.42
C MET A 186 1.78 5.42 -23.94
N LYS A 187 2.80 4.77 -24.51
CA LYS A 187 3.28 3.46 -24.05
C LYS A 187 4.28 3.58 -22.90
N GLU A 188 4.98 4.70 -22.83
CA GLU A 188 6.08 4.93 -21.91
C GLU A 188 6.00 6.33 -21.32
N LEU A 189 6.16 6.42 -20.00
CA LEU A 189 6.26 7.65 -19.24
C LEU A 189 7.73 7.90 -18.87
N SER A 190 8.31 8.92 -19.48
CA SER A 190 9.71 9.30 -19.30
C SER A 190 9.87 10.82 -19.17
N ASN A 191 10.98 11.22 -18.54
CA ASN A 191 11.43 12.58 -18.31
C ASN A 191 10.39 13.57 -17.76
N ILE A 192 9.43 13.10 -16.97
CA ILE A 192 8.40 13.92 -16.34
C ILE A 192 8.61 14.01 -14.83
N THR A 193 8.23 15.14 -14.22
CA THR A 193 8.13 15.28 -12.77
C THR A 193 6.68 15.49 -12.37
N CYS A 194 6.11 14.58 -11.59
CA CYS A 194 4.76 14.71 -11.03
C CYS A 194 4.80 14.59 -9.50
N LYS A 195 4.20 15.56 -8.80
CA LYS A 195 4.14 15.57 -7.34
C LYS A 195 2.75 15.94 -6.81
N GLY A 196 2.27 15.14 -5.86
CA GLY A 196 1.09 15.44 -5.05
C GLY A 196 -0.20 14.82 -5.58
N ASN A 197 -1.28 15.59 -5.52
CA ASN A 197 -2.66 15.19 -5.80
C ASN A 197 -2.93 14.96 -7.29
N ILE A 198 -2.24 13.98 -7.87
CA ILE A 198 -2.26 13.66 -9.31
C ILE A 198 -2.51 12.16 -9.48
N VAL A 199 -3.43 11.84 -10.41
CA VAL A 199 -3.68 10.48 -10.89
C VAL A 199 -3.20 10.37 -12.33
N LEU A 200 -2.26 9.47 -12.56
CA LEU A 200 -1.76 9.11 -13.89
C LEU A 200 -2.58 7.90 -14.37
N SER A 201 -3.49 8.10 -15.32
CA SER A 201 -4.44 7.08 -15.75
C SER A 201 -4.19 6.65 -17.20
N SER A 202 -4.18 5.35 -17.47
CA SER A 202 -4.12 4.81 -18.84
C SER A 202 -5.11 3.67 -19.01
N ASN A 203 -5.78 3.62 -20.16
CA ASN A 203 -6.59 2.47 -20.57
C ASN A 203 -5.74 1.33 -21.17
N ASN A 204 -4.45 1.58 -21.38
CA ASN A 204 -3.49 0.66 -21.99
C ASN A 204 -2.37 0.31 -21.00
N GLU A 205 -1.48 -0.59 -21.41
CA GLU A 205 -0.22 -0.85 -20.70
C GLU A 205 0.58 0.45 -20.53
N LEU A 206 1.15 0.66 -19.34
CA LEU A 206 1.99 1.82 -19.04
C LEU A 206 3.37 1.37 -18.53
N LYS A 207 4.43 1.80 -19.22
CA LYS A 207 5.81 1.64 -18.75
C LYS A 207 6.27 2.93 -18.09
N ILE A 208 6.84 2.85 -16.89
CA ILE A 208 7.38 4.01 -16.16
C ILE A 208 8.90 3.87 -16.09
N THR A 209 9.60 4.77 -16.77
CA THR A 209 11.07 4.73 -16.83
C THR A 209 11.71 5.33 -15.58
N ASN A 210 12.99 5.02 -15.36
CA ASN A 210 13.79 5.59 -14.28
C ASN A 210 14.02 7.11 -14.37
N THR A 211 13.73 7.73 -15.53
CA THR A 211 13.81 9.18 -15.72
C THR A 211 12.59 9.93 -15.17
N ALA A 212 11.47 9.23 -14.95
CA ALA A 212 10.27 9.81 -14.35
C ALA A 212 10.46 10.04 -12.85
N LYS A 213 10.16 11.25 -12.37
CA LYS A 213 10.22 11.64 -10.95
C LYS A 213 8.80 11.75 -10.40
N LEU A 214 8.34 10.68 -9.77
CA LEU A 214 6.97 10.56 -9.28
C LEU A 214 6.94 10.53 -7.75
N THR A 215 6.13 11.39 -7.12
CA THR A 215 6.03 11.49 -5.66
C THR A 215 4.59 11.77 -5.23
N ASP A 216 4.06 10.94 -4.33
CA ASP A 216 2.69 11.02 -3.79
C ASP A 216 1.56 10.79 -4.81
N VAL A 217 1.90 10.32 -6.02
CA VAL A 217 0.93 10.14 -7.11
C VAL A 217 0.33 8.74 -7.14
N ILE A 218 -0.86 8.61 -7.73
CA ILE A 218 -1.50 7.33 -8.03
C ILE A 218 -1.33 7.04 -9.53
N VAL A 219 -0.90 5.82 -9.86
CA VAL A 219 -0.83 5.28 -11.21
C VAL A 219 -1.95 4.27 -11.37
N SER A 220 -2.81 4.47 -12.37
CA SER A 220 -3.96 3.60 -12.66
C SER A 220 -3.91 3.11 -14.10
N ALA A 221 -3.61 1.83 -14.32
CA ALA A 221 -3.57 1.23 -15.65
C ALA A 221 -3.78 -0.29 -15.58
N PRO A 222 -4.33 -0.95 -16.62
CA PRO A 222 -4.55 -2.40 -16.60
C PRO A 222 -3.25 -3.18 -16.36
N THR A 223 -2.15 -2.78 -17.00
CA THR A 223 -0.82 -3.33 -16.75
C THR A 223 0.20 -2.22 -16.55
N VAL A 224 1.06 -2.36 -15.54
CA VAL A 224 2.11 -1.39 -15.23
C VAL A 224 3.48 -2.08 -15.17
N HIS A 225 4.45 -1.57 -15.93
CA HIS A 225 5.84 -1.98 -15.85
C HIS A 225 6.68 -0.85 -15.26
N ILE A 226 7.25 -1.07 -14.08
CA ILE A 226 8.21 -0.14 -13.49
C ILE A 226 9.60 -0.57 -13.95
N MET A 227 10.22 0.23 -14.80
CA MET A 227 11.47 -0.10 -15.49
C MET A 227 12.69 -0.07 -14.55
N PRO A 228 13.81 -0.72 -14.94
CA PRO A 228 14.97 -0.86 -14.07
C PRO A 228 15.50 0.47 -13.53
N GLY A 229 15.84 0.49 -12.24
CA GLY A 229 16.42 1.67 -11.59
C GLY A 229 15.45 2.79 -11.23
N PHE A 230 14.14 2.64 -11.46
CA PHE A 230 13.15 3.64 -11.04
C PHE A 230 13.15 3.83 -9.53
N LYS A 231 13.05 5.09 -9.08
CA LYS A 231 12.93 5.46 -7.68
C LYS A 231 11.87 6.53 -7.50
N GLY A 232 10.85 6.23 -6.69
CA GLY A 232 9.75 7.17 -6.47
C GLY A 232 8.85 6.73 -5.32
N ASN A 233 7.89 7.58 -4.99
CA ASN A 233 6.82 7.26 -4.05
C ASN A 233 5.49 7.28 -4.82
N ILE A 234 4.92 6.10 -5.09
CA ILE A 234 3.72 5.95 -5.92
C ILE A 234 2.82 4.86 -5.37
N GLN A 235 1.52 5.01 -5.59
CA GLN A 235 0.58 3.90 -5.45
C GLN A 235 0.17 3.43 -6.84
N ILE A 236 0.22 2.12 -7.07
CA ILE A 236 -0.15 1.49 -8.34
C ILE A 236 -1.47 0.76 -8.14
N ILE A 237 -2.50 1.14 -8.90
CA ILE A 237 -3.80 0.48 -8.97
C ILE A 237 -3.91 -0.13 -10.35
N ALA A 238 -3.82 -1.45 -10.44
CA ALA A 238 -3.87 -2.17 -11.70
C ALA A 238 -4.99 -3.21 -11.75
N LYS A 239 -5.27 -3.70 -12.95
CA LYS A 239 -6.31 -4.71 -13.19
C LYS A 239 -5.73 -6.09 -13.46
N ASP A 240 -4.66 -6.16 -14.25
CA ASP A 240 -4.15 -7.40 -14.80
C ASP A 240 -2.73 -7.70 -14.31
N SER A 241 -1.78 -6.77 -14.40
CA SER A 241 -0.44 -7.06 -13.89
C SER A 241 0.40 -5.86 -13.50
N VAL A 242 1.33 -6.10 -12.57
CA VAL A 242 2.38 -5.14 -12.21
C VAL A 242 3.71 -5.87 -12.21
N ASN A 243 4.64 -5.39 -13.01
CA ASN A 243 6.00 -5.90 -13.06
C ASN A 243 6.97 -4.85 -12.53
N ILE A 244 7.64 -5.18 -11.43
CA ILE A 244 8.67 -4.36 -10.83
C ILE A 244 10.01 -4.94 -11.29
N GLU A 245 10.66 -4.26 -12.23
CA GLU A 245 11.95 -4.68 -12.78
C GLU A 245 13.08 -4.57 -11.74
N GLU A 246 14.28 -5.03 -12.11
CA GLU A 246 15.44 -5.04 -11.23
C GLU A 246 15.85 -3.64 -10.76
N HIS A 247 16.41 -3.55 -9.55
CA HIS A 247 16.93 -2.31 -8.97
C HIS A 247 15.90 -1.17 -8.80
N VAL A 248 14.60 -1.50 -8.73
CA VAL A 248 13.53 -0.52 -8.49
C VAL A 248 13.39 -0.24 -6.99
N SER A 249 13.19 1.03 -6.63
CA SER A 249 12.95 1.48 -5.26
C SER A 249 11.63 2.23 -5.13
N LEU A 250 10.57 1.53 -4.71
CA LEU A 250 9.31 2.15 -4.34
C LEU A 250 9.35 2.58 -2.86
N LEU A 251 9.48 3.87 -2.63
CA LEU A 251 9.70 4.49 -1.32
C LEU A 251 8.41 4.59 -0.50
N TYR A 252 8.50 4.48 0.82
CA TYR A 252 7.35 4.59 1.72
C TYR A 252 6.61 5.93 1.55
N PRO A 253 5.27 5.94 1.49
CA PRO A 253 4.32 4.82 1.53
C PRO A 253 3.84 4.34 0.15
N SER A 254 4.68 3.62 -0.62
CA SER A 254 4.28 3.10 -1.93
C SER A 254 3.52 1.79 -1.81
N SER A 255 2.50 1.60 -2.64
CA SER A 255 1.67 0.39 -2.56
C SER A 255 1.22 -0.10 -3.93
N ILE A 256 0.93 -1.39 -4.04
CA ILE A 256 0.43 -2.03 -5.26
C ILE A 256 -0.88 -2.71 -4.96
N TYR A 257 -1.92 -2.41 -5.73
CA TYR A 257 -3.23 -3.03 -5.66
C TYR A 257 -3.61 -3.64 -7.00
N ILE A 258 -4.07 -4.88 -6.98
CA ILE A 258 -4.82 -5.48 -8.08
C ILE A 258 -6.09 -6.10 -7.52
N LYS A 259 -7.26 -5.73 -8.05
CA LYS A 259 -8.50 -6.48 -7.87
C LYS A 259 -8.97 -7.06 -9.19
N ASN A 260 -9.06 -8.38 -9.24
CA ASN A 260 -9.51 -9.07 -10.44
C ASN A 260 -10.29 -10.35 -10.07
N ASP A 261 -11.61 -10.30 -10.19
CA ASP A 261 -12.48 -11.37 -9.68
C ASP A 261 -12.43 -12.66 -10.51
N ASN A 262 -12.19 -12.56 -11.81
CA ASN A 262 -12.30 -13.70 -12.73
C ASN A 262 -11.08 -13.86 -13.67
N GLY A 263 -10.31 -12.80 -13.87
CA GLY A 263 -9.17 -12.76 -14.77
C GLY A 263 -7.87 -13.23 -14.14
N LYS A 264 -6.80 -13.14 -14.92
CA LYS A 264 -5.44 -13.34 -14.43
C LYS A 264 -4.95 -12.05 -13.78
N ALA A 265 -4.38 -12.18 -12.58
CA ALA A 265 -3.67 -11.09 -11.95
C ALA A 265 -2.27 -11.52 -11.54
N SER A 266 -1.25 -10.75 -11.88
CA SER A 266 0.12 -11.08 -11.48
C SER A 266 0.91 -9.88 -11.02
N ILE A 267 1.57 -10.02 -9.88
CA ILE A 267 2.61 -9.09 -9.43
C ILE A 267 3.94 -9.85 -9.38
N ILE A 268 4.95 -9.30 -10.04
CA ILE A 268 6.32 -9.85 -10.05
C ILE A 268 7.26 -8.76 -9.54
N ILE A 269 8.13 -9.14 -8.60
CA ILE A 269 9.14 -8.27 -8.03
C ILE A 269 10.50 -8.89 -8.25
N ASN A 270 11.26 -8.28 -9.16
CA ASN A 270 12.57 -8.76 -9.58
C ASN A 270 13.66 -8.39 -8.57
N ASP A 271 14.84 -8.99 -8.79
CA ASP A 271 15.96 -8.92 -7.88
C ASP A 271 16.44 -7.48 -7.61
N TYR A 272 16.97 -7.27 -6.41
CA TYR A 272 17.48 -6.00 -5.92
C TYR A 272 16.45 -4.86 -5.82
N SER A 273 15.17 -5.18 -5.97
CA SER A 273 14.09 -4.21 -5.84
C SER A 273 13.53 -4.16 -4.42
N THR A 274 13.17 -2.96 -3.98
CA THR A 274 12.58 -2.72 -2.66
C THR A 274 11.25 -2.00 -2.79
N ILE A 275 10.24 -2.51 -2.08
CA ILE A 275 8.92 -1.88 -1.97
C ILE A 275 8.64 -1.61 -0.51
N ALA A 276 8.46 -0.35 -0.14
CA ALA A 276 8.09 0.05 1.21
C ALA A 276 6.66 0.60 1.24
N GLY A 277 5.75 -0.13 1.91
CA GLY A 277 4.31 0.13 1.99
C GLY A 277 3.55 -1.18 1.96
N GLY A 278 2.83 -1.51 0.88
CA GLY A 278 2.22 -2.84 0.80
C GLY A 278 1.71 -3.29 -0.55
N ILE A 279 1.36 -4.58 -0.62
CA ILE A 279 0.95 -5.28 -1.84
C ILE A 279 -0.36 -5.97 -1.54
N VAL A 280 -1.37 -5.75 -2.37
CA VAL A 280 -2.68 -6.38 -2.24
C VAL A 280 -3.12 -6.91 -3.59
N ILE A 281 -3.29 -8.23 -3.68
CA ILE A 281 -4.03 -8.90 -4.75
C ILE A 281 -5.33 -9.41 -4.16
N ASP A 282 -6.46 -8.88 -4.63
CA ASP A 282 -7.80 -9.19 -4.15
C ASP A 282 -8.69 -9.78 -5.26
N GLY A 283 -9.79 -10.41 -4.86
CA GLY A 283 -10.86 -10.83 -5.75
C GLY A 283 -11.94 -11.67 -5.07
N ASP A 284 -13.06 -11.87 -5.75
CA ASP A 284 -14.27 -12.40 -5.10
C ASP A 284 -14.59 -13.87 -5.43
N THR A 285 -13.82 -14.53 -6.31
CA THR A 285 -14.05 -15.94 -6.68
C THR A 285 -12.91 -16.88 -6.33
N TYR A 286 -13.27 -18.09 -5.86
CA TYR A 286 -12.33 -19.20 -5.63
C TYR A 286 -11.70 -19.71 -6.94
N ALA A 287 -12.46 -19.74 -8.03
CA ALA A 287 -11.95 -20.12 -9.35
C ALA A 287 -10.80 -19.19 -9.82
N GLY A 288 -10.89 -17.90 -9.48
CA GLY A 288 -9.85 -16.93 -9.77
C GLY A 288 -8.56 -17.10 -8.96
N VAL A 289 -8.58 -17.78 -7.81
CA VAL A 289 -7.40 -17.93 -6.92
C VAL A 289 -6.19 -18.50 -7.65
N LEU A 290 -6.38 -19.51 -8.51
CA LEU A 290 -5.26 -20.10 -9.27
C LEU A 290 -4.74 -19.18 -10.37
N ASN A 291 -5.53 -18.20 -10.81
CA ASN A 291 -5.15 -17.24 -11.84
C ASN A 291 -4.48 -15.98 -11.28
N ARG A 292 -4.42 -15.87 -9.94
CA ARG A 292 -3.77 -14.76 -9.24
C ARG A 292 -2.44 -15.22 -8.67
N SER A 293 -1.36 -14.48 -8.93
CA SER A 293 -0.04 -14.83 -8.42
C SER A 293 0.81 -13.64 -7.99
N LEU A 294 1.52 -13.82 -6.89
CA LEU A 294 2.59 -12.93 -6.43
C LEU A 294 3.92 -13.68 -6.48
N ILE A 295 4.93 -13.10 -7.11
CA ILE A 295 6.30 -13.64 -7.13
C ILE A 295 7.25 -12.59 -6.55
N ILE A 296 7.98 -12.96 -5.50
CA ILE A 296 9.01 -12.14 -4.85
C ILE A 296 10.34 -12.89 -5.00
N HIS A 297 11.19 -12.41 -5.91
CA HIS A 297 12.48 -13.05 -6.22
C HIS A 297 13.51 -12.91 -5.10
N GLU A 298 14.55 -13.75 -5.16
CA GLU A 298 15.53 -14.00 -4.08
C GLU A 298 16.11 -12.74 -3.45
N LYS A 299 16.39 -11.70 -4.25
CA LYS A 299 17.01 -10.46 -3.76
C LYS A 299 16.04 -9.30 -3.62
N ALA A 300 14.75 -9.55 -3.82
CA ALA A 300 13.71 -8.55 -3.60
C ALA A 300 13.35 -8.42 -2.11
N THR A 301 13.01 -7.20 -1.69
CA THR A 301 12.53 -6.91 -0.34
C THR A 301 11.21 -6.15 -0.35
N VAL A 302 10.22 -6.66 0.37
CA VAL A 302 8.98 -5.94 0.68
C VAL A 302 8.99 -5.54 2.15
N ILE A 303 8.73 -4.27 2.45
CA ILE A 303 8.65 -3.71 3.80
C ILE A 303 7.21 -3.26 4.03
N GLY A 304 6.49 -3.98 4.89
CA GLY A 304 5.09 -3.72 5.25
C GLY A 304 4.18 -4.92 5.01
N ASN A 305 3.00 -4.69 4.45
CA ASN A 305 1.93 -5.69 4.38
C ASN A 305 1.82 -6.33 2.99
N VAL A 306 1.74 -7.65 2.94
CA VAL A 306 1.41 -8.42 1.74
C VAL A 306 0.10 -9.16 1.98
N TYR A 307 -0.90 -8.90 1.14
CA TYR A 307 -2.14 -9.65 1.08
C TYR A 307 -2.30 -10.22 -0.34
N CYS A 308 -2.45 -11.53 -0.47
CA CYS A 308 -2.61 -12.17 -1.76
C CYS A 308 -3.71 -13.23 -1.68
N TYR A 309 -4.92 -12.87 -2.13
CA TYR A 309 -5.97 -13.85 -2.37
C TYR A 309 -5.72 -14.62 -3.66
N GLY A 310 -4.67 -15.44 -3.62
CA GLY A 310 -4.08 -16.14 -4.76
C GLY A 310 -2.87 -16.95 -4.33
N ARG A 311 -1.97 -17.22 -5.27
CA ARG A 311 -0.77 -18.03 -5.03
C ARG A 311 0.48 -17.16 -4.89
N THR A 312 1.25 -17.34 -3.82
CA THR A 312 2.53 -16.64 -3.64
C THR A 312 3.72 -17.57 -3.82
N GLN A 313 4.73 -17.15 -4.58
CA GLN A 313 6.08 -17.71 -4.56
C GLN A 313 6.99 -16.70 -3.87
N LEU A 314 7.51 -17.06 -2.71
CA LEU A 314 8.40 -16.23 -1.89
C LEU A 314 9.79 -16.84 -1.86
N GLU A 315 10.71 -16.19 -2.57
CA GLU A 315 12.16 -16.50 -2.55
C GLU A 315 12.93 -15.40 -1.81
N GLY A 316 12.43 -14.16 -1.85
CA GLY A 316 13.04 -13.01 -1.20
C GLY A 316 12.60 -12.77 0.24
N LYS A 317 12.57 -11.48 0.62
CA LYS A 317 12.33 -11.04 2.00
C LYS A 317 11.07 -10.19 2.14
N VAL A 318 10.28 -10.48 3.17
CA VAL A 318 9.20 -9.63 3.67
C VAL A 318 9.57 -9.17 5.08
N ILE A 319 9.79 -7.87 5.28
CA ILE A 319 9.90 -7.24 6.59
C ILE A 319 8.51 -6.71 6.95
N GLY A 320 7.76 -7.49 7.73
CA GLY A 320 6.35 -7.22 7.98
C GLY A 320 5.52 -8.50 7.94
N SER A 321 4.39 -8.47 7.24
CA SER A 321 3.37 -9.52 7.32
C SER A 321 2.96 -10.01 5.94
N ILE A 322 2.71 -11.31 5.80
CA ILE A 322 2.11 -11.90 4.61
C ILE A 322 0.87 -12.72 4.96
N CYS A 323 -0.25 -12.38 4.32
CA CYS A 323 -1.48 -13.16 4.31
C CYS A 323 -1.70 -13.64 2.88
N THR A 324 -1.60 -14.95 2.64
CA THR A 324 -1.77 -15.52 1.29
C THR A 324 -2.70 -16.70 1.31
N ASP A 325 -3.41 -16.94 0.21
CA ASP A 325 -4.29 -18.10 0.13
C ASP A 325 -3.47 -19.40 0.03
N LYS A 326 -2.51 -19.45 -0.89
CA LYS A 326 -1.61 -20.61 -1.06
C LYS A 326 -0.18 -20.15 -1.33
N PHE A 327 0.80 -20.94 -0.89
CA PHE A 327 2.14 -20.86 -1.46
C PHE A 327 2.30 -21.82 -2.64
N PHE A 328 3.23 -21.50 -3.52
CA PHE A 328 3.75 -22.41 -4.53
C PHE A 328 5.24 -22.15 -4.74
N LEU A 329 5.92 -23.15 -5.29
CA LEU A 329 7.31 -23.02 -5.71
C LEU A 329 7.45 -23.62 -7.10
N LYS A 330 7.80 -22.78 -8.08
CA LYS A 330 8.21 -23.23 -9.40
C LYS A 330 9.73 -23.23 -9.49
N THR A 331 10.30 -24.40 -9.76
CA THR A 331 11.73 -24.58 -10.03
C THR A 331 11.95 -24.95 -11.51
N LYS A 332 13.20 -25.07 -11.94
CA LYS A 332 13.52 -25.58 -13.28
C LYS A 332 13.07 -27.03 -13.49
N SER A 333 12.99 -27.82 -12.42
CA SER A 333 12.76 -29.26 -12.46
C SER A 333 11.31 -29.66 -12.13
N SER A 334 10.62 -28.91 -11.28
CA SER A 334 9.27 -29.26 -10.82
C SER A 334 8.49 -28.07 -10.25
N ASN A 335 7.18 -28.26 -10.09
CA ASN A 335 6.28 -27.37 -9.37
C ASN A 335 5.86 -28.02 -8.06
N TYR A 336 5.95 -27.28 -6.97
CA TYR A 336 5.57 -27.74 -5.64
C TYR A 336 4.45 -26.87 -5.08
N GLU A 337 3.48 -27.52 -4.44
CA GLU A 337 2.39 -26.83 -3.74
C GLU A 337 2.78 -26.59 -2.29
N ASN A 338 2.40 -25.41 -1.78
CA ASN A 338 2.55 -25.01 -0.39
C ASN A 338 3.98 -25.18 0.15
N VAL A 339 4.97 -24.76 -0.65
CA VAL A 339 6.38 -24.78 -0.25
C VAL A 339 6.96 -23.37 -0.27
N ILE A 340 7.71 -23.03 0.78
CA ILE A 340 8.63 -21.88 0.81
C ILE A 340 10.06 -22.43 0.76
N LEU A 341 10.85 -21.95 -0.20
CA LEU A 341 12.27 -22.26 -0.33
C LEU A 341 13.07 -20.96 -0.22
N ASN A 342 13.97 -20.88 0.76
CA ASN A 342 14.86 -19.73 1.01
C ASN A 342 14.15 -18.39 1.36
N GLY A 343 12.84 -18.40 1.57
CA GLY A 343 12.09 -17.18 1.89
C GLY A 343 12.33 -16.67 3.32
N THR A 344 12.25 -15.35 3.49
CA THR A 344 12.31 -14.72 4.82
C THR A 344 11.07 -13.87 5.08
N ILE A 345 10.44 -14.07 6.23
CA ILE A 345 9.33 -13.24 6.75
C ILE A 345 9.72 -12.78 8.15
N ASN A 346 9.85 -11.48 8.38
CA ASN A 346 10.31 -10.96 9.66
C ASN A 346 9.47 -9.76 10.08
N ARG A 347 8.43 -10.04 10.85
CA ARG A 347 7.53 -9.04 11.39
C ARG A 347 8.21 -8.18 12.46
N ASP A 348 9.03 -8.80 13.30
CA ASP A 348 9.67 -8.14 14.44
C ASP A 348 10.68 -7.05 14.02
N SER A 349 11.14 -7.09 12.76
CA SER A 349 12.02 -6.07 12.18
C SER A 349 11.29 -4.92 11.48
N LEU A 350 9.95 -4.93 11.45
CA LEU A 350 9.19 -3.80 10.91
C LEU A 350 9.40 -2.57 11.81
N PRO A 351 9.70 -1.38 11.25
CA PRO A 351 9.87 -0.17 12.06
C PRO A 351 8.65 0.12 12.93
N LYS A 352 8.86 0.52 14.19
CA LYS A 352 7.77 0.76 15.15
C LYS A 352 6.77 1.82 14.70
N ASP A 353 7.26 2.83 13.99
CA ASP A 353 6.46 3.95 13.48
C ASP A 353 5.90 3.68 12.06
N PHE A 354 6.07 2.46 11.53
CA PHE A 354 5.52 2.09 10.25
C PHE A 354 3.99 1.97 10.36
N VAL A 355 3.27 2.84 9.66
CA VAL A 355 1.80 2.75 9.57
C VAL A 355 1.44 1.74 8.49
N GLU A 356 0.77 0.68 8.92
CA GLU A 356 0.37 -0.46 8.09
C GLU A 356 -0.80 -0.15 7.16
N LEU A 357 -1.05 -1.05 6.22
CA LEU A 357 -2.23 -0.99 5.37
C LEU A 357 -3.50 -1.28 6.20
N PRO A 358 -4.52 -0.40 6.14
CA PRO A 358 -5.79 -0.58 6.84
C PRO A 358 -6.70 -1.61 6.14
N LEU A 359 -6.26 -2.88 6.08
CA LEU A 359 -6.97 -3.92 5.32
C LEU A 359 -8.12 -4.56 6.10
N PHE A 360 -8.02 -4.63 7.42
CA PHE A 360 -8.95 -5.35 8.29
C PHE A 360 -9.59 -4.40 9.32
N ILE A 361 -10.82 -4.70 9.74
CA ILE A 361 -11.48 -3.93 10.79
C ILE A 361 -10.82 -4.23 12.14
N ASN A 362 -10.36 -3.17 12.83
CA ASN A 362 -9.91 -3.27 14.21
C ASN A 362 -11.09 -3.00 15.17
N ASN A 363 -11.56 -4.04 15.85
CA ASN A 363 -12.68 -3.97 16.81
C ASN A 363 -12.29 -3.42 18.20
N PHE A 364 -11.08 -2.86 18.39
CA PHE A 364 -10.59 -2.38 19.69
C PHE A 364 -10.07 -0.92 19.66
N ASN A 365 -10.76 -0.02 20.38
CA ASN A 365 -10.50 1.34 20.92
C ASN A 365 -9.84 2.50 20.11
N GLU A 366 -10.62 3.60 20.07
CA GLU A 366 -10.39 5.06 20.15
C GLU A 366 -9.34 5.82 19.31
N ARG A 367 -8.14 5.31 19.00
CA ARG A 367 -7.21 6.02 18.09
C ARG A 367 -6.98 5.24 16.82
N LYS A 368 -7.81 5.55 15.81
CA LYS A 368 -7.86 4.82 14.55
C LYS A 368 -6.82 5.26 13.50
N TYR A 369 -6.29 6.48 13.56
CA TYR A 369 -5.39 7.01 12.52
C TYR A 369 -4.04 7.49 13.04
N ALA A 370 -3.00 7.31 12.22
CA ALA A 370 -1.67 7.88 12.43
C ALA A 370 -1.21 8.66 11.18
N VAL A 371 -0.47 9.74 11.42
CA VAL A 371 0.11 10.56 10.37
C VAL A 371 1.30 9.84 9.75
N ILE A 372 1.22 9.57 8.45
CA ILE A 372 2.29 8.99 7.65
C ILE A 372 3.21 10.11 7.13
N LYS A 373 2.60 11.19 6.63
CA LYS A 373 3.31 12.28 5.96
C LYS A 373 2.51 13.58 6.07
N LYS A 374 3.21 14.71 6.22
CA LYS A 374 2.64 16.06 6.09
C LYS A 374 2.99 16.61 4.70
N PHE A 375 2.06 17.32 4.07
CA PHE A 375 2.23 17.87 2.72
C PHE A 375 2.58 19.35 2.70
#